data_AF-A0A2V5XM10-F1
#
_entry.id   AF-A0A2V5XM10-F1
#
_cell.length_a   1.000
_cell.length_b   1.000
_cell.length_c   1.000
_cell.angle_alpha   90.00
_cell.angle_beta   90.00
_cell.angle_gamma   90.00
#
_symmetry.space_group_name_H-M   'P 1'
#
loop_
_entity.id
_entity.type
_entity.pdbx_description
1 polymer ?
#
loop_
_entity_poly.entity_id
_entity_poly.type
_entity_poly.pdbx_seq_one_letter_code
_entity_poly.pdbx_strand_id
1 'polypeptide(L)'
;MPASSSKNAGRLIIQRVANLGTGLVLQISIDGKQVATLPRGQTYNGSLLPGQHVVSVLAVPNQLHLLPTQKRLSVQAGQTYSLTAMWQGERLVLM
;
A
#
# COMPACT_ATOMS: atom_id res chain seq x y z
N MET A 1 16.53 7.98 24.20
CA MET A 1 15.63 8.27 23.05
C MET A 1 15.51 7.00 22.20
N PRO A 2 14.33 6.68 21.62
CA PRO A 2 13.83 5.30 21.48
C PRO A 2 14.17 4.65 20.13
N ALA A 3 14.40 3.32 20.12
CA ALA A 3 14.41 2.51 18.89
C ALA A 3 14.23 1.02 19.20
N SER A 4 13.03 0.58 19.60
CA SER A 4 12.80 -0.86 19.84
C SER A 4 11.38 -1.36 19.54
N SER A 5 10.63 -0.68 18.67
CA SER A 5 9.40 -1.26 18.09
C SER A 5 9.62 -1.97 16.74
N SER A 6 10.80 -1.84 16.13
CA SER A 6 11.08 -2.38 14.79
C SER A 6 11.45 -3.86 14.74
N LYS A 7 11.89 -4.47 15.86
CA LYS A 7 12.30 -5.88 15.87
C LYS A 7 11.11 -6.86 15.84
N ASN A 8 9.94 -6.40 16.26
CA ASN A 8 8.74 -7.22 16.39
C ASN A 8 7.67 -6.88 15.34
N ALA A 9 7.94 -5.97 14.42
CA ALA A 9 7.02 -5.57 13.35
C ALA A 9 7.58 -6.00 11.99
N GLY A 10 6.71 -6.31 11.04
CA GLY A 10 7.08 -6.42 9.63
C GLY A 10 7.09 -5.04 8.99
N ARG A 11 7.90 -4.87 7.94
CA ARG A 11 7.96 -3.64 7.16
C ARG A 11 7.14 -3.80 5.87
N LEU A 12 6.24 -2.87 5.61
CA LEU A 12 5.50 -2.81 4.35
C LEU A 12 5.93 -1.60 3.54
N ILE A 13 6.36 -1.89 2.32
CA ILE A 13 6.75 -0.90 1.33
C ILE A 13 5.75 -1.00 0.19
N ILE A 14 5.06 0.10 -0.14
CA ILE A 14 4.17 0.16 -1.30
C ILE A 14 4.66 1.27 -2.22
N GLN A 15 5.13 0.89 -3.39
CA GLN A 15 5.55 1.82 -4.42
C GLN A 15 4.41 2.13 -5.38
N ARG A 16 4.11 3.40 -5.58
CA ARG A 16 3.22 3.85 -6.66
C ARG A 16 4.04 4.07 -7.93
N VAL A 17 3.82 3.30 -8.98
CA VAL A 17 4.52 3.54 -10.24
C VAL A 17 4.09 4.85 -10.89
N ALA A 18 4.97 5.41 -11.71
CA ALA A 18 4.71 6.65 -12.42
C ALA A 18 3.58 6.53 -13.47
N ASN A 19 3.27 5.30 -13.95
CA ASN A 19 2.27 5.07 -15.00
C ASN A 19 0.85 5.45 -14.61
N LEU A 20 0.55 5.61 -13.31
CA LEU A 20 -0.73 6.12 -12.85
C LEU A 20 -0.97 7.60 -13.22
N GLY A 21 0.03 8.27 -13.81
CA GLY A 21 -0.06 9.68 -14.17
C GLY A 21 0.09 10.61 -12.97
N THR A 22 -0.16 11.90 -13.18
CA THR A 22 -0.07 12.98 -12.18
C THR A 22 -1.42 13.37 -11.58
N GLY A 23 -2.52 13.13 -12.31
CA GLY A 23 -3.87 13.52 -11.88
C GLY A 23 -4.52 12.60 -10.85
N LEU A 24 -3.87 11.47 -10.54
CA LEU A 24 -4.36 10.49 -9.58
C LEU A 24 -3.40 10.40 -8.38
N VAL A 25 -3.94 10.17 -7.20
CA VAL A 25 -3.19 9.75 -6.01
C VAL A 25 -3.56 8.33 -5.65
N LEU A 26 -2.60 7.57 -5.11
CA LEU A 26 -2.86 6.22 -4.63
C LEU A 26 -3.21 6.28 -3.15
N GLN A 27 -4.47 6.08 -2.82
CA GLN A 27 -4.92 5.92 -1.45
C GLN A 27 -4.62 4.51 -0.96
N ILE A 28 -3.98 4.40 0.20
CA ILE A 28 -3.62 3.12 0.83
C ILE A 28 -4.44 3.00 2.11
N SER A 29 -5.14 1.88 2.23
CA SER A 29 -5.84 1.47 3.44
C SER A 29 -5.31 0.13 3.94
N ILE A 30 -5.15 0.00 5.24
CA ILE A 30 -4.75 -1.24 5.92
C ILE A 30 -5.90 -1.60 6.87
N ASP A 31 -6.40 -2.83 6.77
CA ASP A 31 -7.53 -3.33 7.56
C ASP A 31 -8.78 -2.43 7.49
N GLY A 32 -9.01 -1.83 6.32
CA GLY A 32 -10.12 -0.91 6.06
C GLY A 32 -9.86 0.54 6.49
N LYS A 33 -8.77 0.84 7.20
CA LYS A 33 -8.42 2.21 7.62
C LYS A 33 -7.43 2.85 6.66
N GLN A 34 -7.72 4.05 6.17
CA GLN A 34 -6.78 4.81 5.36
C GLN A 34 -5.55 5.20 6.21
N VAL A 35 -4.37 4.83 5.72
CA VAL A 35 -3.09 5.08 6.41
C VAL A 35 -2.22 6.08 5.67
N ALA A 36 -2.37 6.19 4.35
CA ALA A 36 -1.56 7.08 3.53
C ALA A 36 -2.23 7.38 2.19
N THR A 37 -1.77 8.45 1.57
CA THR A 37 -2.08 8.81 0.19
C THR A 37 -0.76 9.12 -0.51
N LEU A 38 -0.44 8.41 -1.59
CA LEU A 38 0.80 8.56 -2.34
C LEU A 38 0.57 9.34 -3.64
N PRO A 39 1.17 10.53 -3.78
CA PRO A 39 1.36 11.21 -5.05
C PRO A 39 2.29 10.45 -6.01
N ARG A 40 2.42 10.95 -7.24
CA ARG A 40 3.25 10.33 -8.28
C ARG A 40 4.69 10.11 -7.83
N GLY A 41 5.20 8.89 -8.05
CA GLY A 41 6.59 8.52 -7.78
C GLY A 41 6.92 8.36 -6.29
N GLN A 42 5.93 8.48 -5.39
CA GLN A 42 6.15 8.28 -3.97
C GLN A 42 5.98 6.81 -3.57
N THR A 43 6.59 6.48 -2.43
CA THR A 43 6.58 5.16 -1.84
C THR A 43 6.14 5.27 -0.39
N TYR A 44 5.19 4.44 0.01
CA TYR A 44 4.81 4.27 1.40
C TYR A 44 5.79 3.34 2.07
N ASN A 45 6.22 3.68 3.28
CA ASN A 45 7.02 2.84 4.14
C ASN A 45 6.40 2.84 5.53
N GLY A 46 5.76 1.74 5.90
CA GLY A 46 5.06 1.56 7.16
C GLY A 46 5.53 0.32 7.90
N SER A 47 5.23 0.27 9.19
CA SER A 47 5.41 -0.93 10.02
C SER A 47 4.05 -1.56 10.30
N LEU A 48 3.96 -2.88 10.18
CA LEU A 48 2.78 -3.66 10.55
C LEU A 48 3.14 -4.67 11.64
N LEU A 49 2.18 -4.92 12.51
CA LEU A 49 2.31 -5.99 13.50
C LEU A 49 2.32 -7.36 12.79
N PRO A 50 2.89 -8.40 13.39
CA PRO A 50 2.79 -9.76 12.85
C PRO A 50 1.33 -10.21 12.92
N GLY A 51 0.83 -10.82 11.85
CA GLY A 51 -0.56 -11.22 11.75
C GLY A 51 -1.11 -11.12 10.33
N GLN A 52 -2.41 -11.38 10.18
CA GLN A 52 -3.09 -11.20 8.91
C GLN A 52 -3.55 -9.75 8.76
N HIS A 53 -3.15 -9.12 7.67
CA HIS A 53 -3.55 -7.76 7.32
C HIS A 53 -4.11 -7.73 5.90
N VAL A 54 -5.08 -6.85 5.69
CA VAL A 54 -5.65 -6.59 4.36
C VAL A 54 -5.21 -5.22 3.89
N VAL A 55 -4.31 -5.20 2.91
CA VAL A 55 -3.89 -3.97 2.25
C VAL A 55 -4.81 -3.70 1.08
N SER A 56 -5.40 -2.52 1.04
CA SER A 56 -6.27 -2.07 -0.04
C SER A 56 -5.70 -0.81 -0.68
N VAL A 57 -5.72 -0.75 -2.00
CA VAL A 57 -5.29 0.44 -2.75
C VAL A 57 -6.38 0.91 -3.69
N LEU A 58 -6.53 2.23 -3.80
CA LEU A 58 -7.50 2.87 -4.69
C LEU A 58 -6.88 4.11 -5.34
N ALA A 59 -7.11 4.30 -6.64
CA ALA A 59 -6.73 5.52 -7.33
C ALA A 59 -7.81 6.59 -7.13
N VAL A 60 -7.43 7.78 -6.68
CA VAL A 60 -8.33 8.90 -6.38
C VAL A 60 -7.90 10.13 -7.19
N PRO A 61 -8.83 10.92 -7.80
CA PRO A 61 -10.28 10.72 -7.80
C PRO A 61 -10.71 9.48 -8.59
N ASN A 62 -11.62 8.69 -8.00
CA ASN A 62 -12.12 7.44 -8.57
C ASN A 62 -13.32 7.68 -9.49
N GLN A 63 -13.09 8.42 -10.59
CA GLN A 63 -14.16 8.79 -11.53
C GLN A 63 -14.81 7.59 -12.23
N LEU A 64 -14.08 6.48 -12.32
CA LEU A 64 -14.53 5.24 -12.95
C LEU A 64 -15.23 4.29 -11.96
N HIS A 65 -15.48 4.71 -10.72
CA HIS A 65 -16.10 3.89 -9.67
C HIS A 65 -15.46 2.50 -9.50
N LEU A 66 -14.13 2.44 -9.65
CA LEU A 66 -13.37 1.21 -9.53
C LEU A 66 -13.43 0.68 -8.10
N LEU A 67 -13.48 -0.64 -7.98
CA LEU A 67 -13.34 -1.31 -6.70
C LEU A 67 -11.91 -1.18 -6.18
N PRO A 68 -11.69 -0.99 -4.87
CA PRO A 68 -10.36 -1.04 -4.28
C PRO A 68 -9.70 -2.39 -4.53
N THR A 69 -8.43 -2.39 -4.89
CA THR A 69 -7.66 -3.61 -5.06
C THR A 69 -7.13 -4.05 -3.71
N GLN A 70 -7.52 -5.25 -3.28
CA GLN A 70 -7.16 -5.79 -1.98
C GLN A 70 -6.10 -6.89 -2.11
N LYS A 71 -5.16 -6.92 -1.18
CA LYS A 71 -4.16 -7.98 -1.03
C LYS A 71 -4.04 -8.36 0.43
N ARG A 72 -4.21 -9.65 0.70
CA ARG A 72 -3.98 -10.22 2.03
C ARG A 72 -2.48 -10.46 2.21
N LEU A 73 -1.95 -9.99 3.32
CA LEU A 73 -0.57 -10.20 3.72
C LEU A 73 -0.58 -10.91 5.07
N SER A 74 0.15 -12.01 5.18
CA SER A 74 0.51 -12.59 6.47
C SER A 74 1.86 -12.01 6.85
N VAL A 75 1.84 -11.00 7.72
CA VAL A 75 3.03 -10.29 8.14
C VAL A 75 3.74 -11.08 9.22
N GLN A 76 5.07 -11.17 9.10
CA GLN A 76 5.96 -11.80 10.06
C GLN A 76 6.94 -10.75 10.58
N ALA A 77 7.31 -10.83 11.86
CA ALA A 77 8.26 -9.92 12.47
C ALA A 77 9.60 -9.94 11.73
N GLY A 78 10.17 -8.77 11.44
CA GLY A 78 11.44 -8.64 10.74
C GLY A 78 11.38 -8.87 9.23
N GLN A 79 10.24 -9.33 8.69
CA GLN A 79 10.09 -9.53 7.24
C GLN A 79 9.71 -8.21 6.56
N THR A 80 10.28 -7.99 5.37
CA THR A 80 9.91 -6.87 4.50
C THR A 80 9.03 -7.35 3.37
N TYR A 81 7.91 -6.67 3.17
CA TYR A 81 6.94 -6.88 2.10
C TYR A 81 7.00 -5.68 1.18
N SER A 82 7.50 -5.89 -0.05
CA SER A 82 7.53 -4.85 -1.08
C SER A 82 6.44 -5.13 -2.09
N LEU A 83 5.56 -4.15 -2.28
CA LEU A 83 4.45 -4.22 -3.20
C LEU A 83 4.49 -3.04 -4.16
N THR A 84 4.09 -3.29 -5.40
CA THR A 84 4.04 -2.26 -6.44
C THR A 84 2.61 -2.07 -6.90
N ALA A 85 2.11 -0.85 -6.78
CA ALA A 85 0.81 -0.45 -7.29
C ALA A 85 0.95 0.11 -8.71
N MET A 86 0.30 -0.52 -9.68
CA MET A 86 0.36 -0.15 -11.10
C MET A 86 -0.96 -0.39 -11.84
N TRP A 87 -1.14 0.26 -12.97
CA TRP A 87 -2.20 -0.12 -13.92
C TRP A 87 -1.83 -1.40 -14.67
N GLN A 88 -2.74 -2.36 -14.66
CA GLN A 88 -2.75 -3.51 -15.55
C GLN A 88 -4.05 -3.45 -16.37
N GLY A 89 -3.92 -2.98 -17.61
CA GLY A 89 -5.09 -2.58 -18.41
C GLY A 89 -5.86 -1.46 -17.70
N GLU A 90 -7.16 -1.69 -17.49
CA GLU A 90 -8.07 -0.74 -16.84
C GLU A 90 -8.20 -0.97 -15.32
N ARG A 91 -7.38 -1.86 -14.74
CA ARG A 91 -7.43 -2.21 -13.31
C ARG A 91 -6.16 -1.84 -12.59
N LEU A 92 -6.30 -1.25 -11.42
CA LEU A 92 -5.19 -1.05 -10.50
C LEU A 92 -4.84 -2.39 -9.88
N VAL A 93 -3.58 -2.81 -9.91
CA VAL A 93 -3.13 -4.07 -9.32
C VAL A 93 -2.01 -3.83 -8.32
N LEU A 94 -1.89 -4.76 -7.36
CA LEU A 94 -0.86 -4.74 -6.32
C LEU A 94 -0.03 -6.02 -6.42
N MET A 95 1.13 -5.93 -7.04
CA MET A 95 2.05 -7.05 -7.25
C MET A 95 3.13 -7.08 -6.16
#